data_AF-V5GZ93-F1
#
_entry.id   AF-V5GZ93-F1
#
_cell.length_a   1.000
_cell.length_b   1.000
_cell.length_c   1.000
_cell.angle_alpha   90.00
_cell.angle_beta   90.00
_cell.angle_gamma   90.00
#
_symmetry.space_group_name_H-M   'P 1'
#
loop_
_entity.id
_entity.type
_entity.pdbx_description
1 polymer ?
#
loop_
_entity_poly.entity_id
_entity_poly.type
_entity_poly.pdbx_seq_one_letter_code
_entity_poly.pdbx_strand_id
1 'polypeptide(L)'
;VPSREGTCITELPQMILMMRLTGLKQTVNPVRFKACTDWHKDMDTGHLFKYELVLRKWVEIDPSTEFRCFVKDSVLIGISQRDYTHYYYHIQEQEANIVQDISTFFHECVKSKFVSSKYVFDVYRKRKDTVKLLDINPFGVHTDALLFDWEELNSLEACENSGFPEFRYMKENHGVQPSPI
;
A
#
# COMPACT_ATOMS: atom_id res chain seq x y z
N VAL A 1 6.15 2.81 15.64
CA VAL A 1 5.17 1.88 15.04
C VAL A 1 4.38 1.22 16.16
N PRO A 2 3.03 1.28 16.21
CA PRO A 2 2.28 0.51 17.20
C PRO A 2 2.55 -0.98 16.95
N SER A 3 2.79 -1.76 18.00
CA SER A 3 2.94 -3.22 17.88
C SER A 3 1.72 -3.81 17.15
N ARG A 4 1.95 -4.69 16.17
CA ARG A 4 0.90 -5.27 15.31
C ARG A 4 -0.13 -6.09 16.07
N GLU A 5 0.17 -6.47 17.31
CA GLU A 5 -0.79 -7.02 18.28
C GLU A 5 -2.04 -6.14 18.39
N GLY A 6 -1.92 -4.81 18.23
CA GLY A 6 -3.03 -3.87 18.29
C GLY A 6 -4.06 -3.95 17.15
N THR A 7 -3.82 -4.78 16.12
CA THR A 7 -4.77 -5.01 15.01
C THR A 7 -5.49 -6.36 15.09
N CYS A 8 -5.04 -7.26 15.97
CA CYS A 8 -5.74 -8.51 16.24
C CYS A 8 -6.96 -8.21 17.10
N ILE A 9 -8.14 -8.52 16.57
CA ILE A 9 -9.41 -8.33 17.25
C ILE A 9 -10.00 -9.71 17.54
N THR A 10 -10.19 -10.02 18.81
CA THR A 10 -10.83 -11.27 19.26
C THR A 10 -12.28 -11.06 19.69
N GLU A 11 -12.68 -9.81 19.98
CA GLU A 11 -14.01 -9.49 20.48
C GLU A 11 -14.59 -8.19 19.87
N LEU A 12 -15.91 -8.12 19.80
CA LEU A 12 -16.64 -6.96 19.25
C LEU A 12 -16.27 -5.61 19.91
N PRO A 13 -16.06 -5.50 21.24
CA PRO A 13 -15.66 -4.23 21.86
C PRO A 13 -14.32 -3.70 21.37
N GLN A 14 -13.34 -4.58 21.13
CA GLN A 14 -12.03 -4.20 20.59
C GLN A 14 -12.17 -3.63 19.17
N MET A 15 -13.04 -4.23 18.35
CA MET A 15 -13.36 -3.72 17.01
C MET A 15 -13.95 -2.30 17.06
N ILE A 16 -14.95 -2.09 17.92
CA ILE A 16 -15.60 -0.79 18.09
C ILE A 16 -14.60 0.25 18.59
N LEU A 17 -13.74 -0.12 19.53
CA LEU A 17 -12.69 0.75 20.04
C LEU A 17 -11.69 1.11 18.93
N MET A 18 -11.20 0.14 18.17
CA MET A 18 -10.26 0.36 17.06
C MET A 18 -10.85 1.28 15.99
N MET A 19 -12.12 1.07 15.58
CA MET A 19 -12.79 1.96 14.62
C MET A 19 -12.97 3.39 15.16
N ARG A 20 -13.18 3.57 16.47
CA ARG A 20 -13.29 4.89 17.09
C ARG A 20 -11.96 5.62 17.18
N LEU A 21 -10.88 4.91 17.44
CA LEU A 21 -9.52 5.46 17.58
C LEU A 21 -8.88 5.80 16.24
N THR A 22 -9.14 5.01 15.20
CA THR A 22 -8.61 5.22 13.84
C THR A 22 -9.31 6.37 13.09
N GLY A 23 -10.23 7.09 13.73
CA GLY A 23 -11.01 8.12 13.06
C GLY A 23 -11.98 7.59 12.00
N LEU A 24 -12.17 6.26 11.91
CA LEU A 24 -13.19 5.60 11.09
C LEU A 24 -14.61 5.81 11.63
N LYS A 25 -14.85 6.87 12.41
CA LYS A 25 -16.19 7.21 12.88
C LYS A 25 -17.04 7.57 11.66
N GLN A 26 -18.05 6.72 11.40
CA GLN A 26 -19.16 6.95 10.50
C GLN A 26 -19.96 8.16 10.96
N THR A 27 -19.46 9.35 10.69
CA THR A 27 -20.32 10.47 10.36
C THR A 27 -20.22 10.61 8.86
N VAL A 28 -21.35 10.89 8.22
CA VAL A 28 -21.54 11.17 6.79
C VAL A 28 -20.64 12.35 6.42
N ASN A 29 -19.33 12.11 6.33
CA ASN A 29 -18.34 13.14 6.25
C ASN A 29 -17.73 13.04 4.86
N PRO A 30 -17.99 14.02 3.98
CA PRO A 30 -17.44 14.05 2.63
C PRO A 30 -15.90 14.10 2.57
N VAL A 31 -15.21 14.08 3.72
CA VAL A 31 -13.74 14.10 3.85
C VAL A 31 -13.04 13.09 2.94
N ARG A 32 -13.61 11.89 2.74
CA ARG A 32 -13.01 10.85 1.87
C ARG A 32 -12.95 11.26 0.39
N PHE A 33 -13.86 12.13 -0.06
CA PHE A 33 -13.94 12.60 -1.45
C PHE A 33 -13.50 14.06 -1.60
N LYS A 34 -13.07 14.73 -0.52
CA LYS A 34 -12.63 16.15 -0.59
C LYS A 34 -11.49 16.40 -1.57
N ALA A 35 -10.67 15.37 -1.82
CA ALA A 35 -9.54 15.43 -2.74
C ALA A 35 -9.89 15.05 -4.18
N CYS A 36 -11.10 14.53 -4.41
CA CYS A 36 -11.58 14.20 -5.75
C CYS A 36 -11.90 15.49 -6.50
N THR A 37 -11.32 15.70 -7.67
CA THR A 37 -11.51 16.92 -8.48
C THR A 37 -12.88 16.98 -9.14
N ASP A 38 -13.53 15.84 -9.29
CA ASP A 38 -14.89 15.64 -9.79
C ASP A 38 -15.94 15.62 -8.68
N TRP A 39 -15.54 15.79 -7.42
CA TRP A 39 -16.46 15.86 -6.29
C TRP A 39 -16.93 17.29 -6.03
N HIS A 40 -18.25 17.45 -5.85
CA HIS A 40 -18.87 18.73 -5.50
C HIS A 40 -19.71 18.57 -4.22
N LYS A 41 -19.77 19.64 -3.41
CA LYS A 41 -20.45 19.64 -2.10
C LYS A 41 -21.94 19.33 -2.19
N ASP A 42 -22.57 19.67 -3.32
CA ASP A 42 -24.00 19.50 -3.57
C ASP A 42 -24.34 18.11 -4.15
N MET A 43 -23.32 17.28 -4.41
CA MET A 43 -23.51 15.92 -4.91
C MET A 43 -23.98 15.01 -3.78
N ASP A 44 -25.26 14.60 -3.82
CA ASP A 44 -25.79 13.62 -2.87
C ASP A 44 -25.17 12.25 -3.16
N THR A 45 -24.17 11.92 -2.37
CA THR A 45 -23.41 10.65 -2.44
C THR A 45 -24.00 9.60 -1.50
N GLY A 46 -25.00 9.95 -0.68
CA GLY A 46 -25.57 9.07 0.35
C GLY A 46 -26.28 7.86 -0.23
N HIS A 47 -26.78 7.95 -1.46
CA HIS A 47 -27.42 6.85 -2.19
C HIS A 47 -26.50 6.17 -3.22
N LEU A 48 -25.36 6.79 -3.55
CA LEU A 48 -24.37 6.23 -4.50
C LEU A 48 -23.40 5.25 -3.83
N PHE A 49 -23.16 5.38 -2.54
CA PHE A 49 -22.18 4.57 -1.81
C PHE A 49 -22.78 3.96 -0.55
N LYS A 50 -22.61 2.63 -0.42
CA LYS A 50 -22.93 1.91 0.81
C LYS A 50 -21.63 1.63 1.56
N TYR A 51 -21.59 1.99 2.84
CA TYR A 51 -20.46 1.61 3.69
C TYR A 51 -20.51 0.12 3.99
N GLU A 52 -19.34 -0.53 3.90
CA GLU A 52 -19.17 -1.93 4.23
C GLU A 52 -18.12 -2.09 5.33
N LEU A 53 -18.39 -2.99 6.27
CA LEU A 53 -17.42 -3.42 7.26
C LEU A 53 -16.76 -4.70 6.76
N VAL A 54 -15.50 -4.60 6.35
CA VAL A 54 -14.71 -5.74 5.86
C VAL A 54 -13.86 -6.28 7.01
N LEU A 55 -14.15 -7.50 7.43
CA LEU A 55 -13.34 -8.23 8.41
C LEU A 55 -12.49 -9.26 7.67
N ARG A 56 -11.17 -9.22 7.92
CA ARG A 56 -10.22 -10.18 7.37
C ARG A 56 -9.68 -11.03 8.51
N LYS A 57 -9.46 -12.32 8.23
CA LYS A 57 -8.81 -13.21 9.19
C LYS A 57 -7.44 -12.62 9.53
N TRP A 58 -7.20 -12.39 10.82
CA TRP A 58 -5.89 -11.93 11.28
C TRP A 58 -4.85 -13.02 11.04
N VAL A 59 -3.71 -12.60 10.51
CA VAL A 59 -2.54 -13.44 10.28
C VAL A 59 -1.30 -12.64 10.66
N GLU A 60 -0.35 -13.31 11.28
CA GLU A 60 0.95 -12.72 11.52
C GLU A 60 1.71 -12.63 10.18
N ILE A 61 2.11 -11.41 9.83
CA ILE A 61 2.91 -11.12 8.64
C ILE A 61 4.21 -10.49 9.11
N ASP A 62 5.32 -11.08 8.67
CA ASP A 62 6.66 -10.54 8.88
C ASP A 62 6.78 -9.19 8.14
N PRO A 63 7.01 -8.07 8.86
CA PRO A 63 7.13 -6.74 8.26
C PRO A 63 8.19 -6.63 7.15
N SER A 64 9.25 -7.45 7.23
CA SER A 64 10.32 -7.46 6.23
C SER A 64 9.88 -8.02 4.87
N THR A 65 8.72 -8.67 4.82
CA THR A 65 8.18 -9.28 3.61
C THR A 65 7.11 -8.44 2.93
N GLU A 66 6.85 -7.23 3.41
CA GLU A 66 5.83 -6.33 2.88
C GLU A 66 6.41 -5.25 1.98
N PHE A 67 5.74 -5.04 0.85
CA PHE A 67 6.14 -4.09 -0.17
C PHE A 67 4.94 -3.30 -0.67
N ARG A 68 5.17 -2.01 -0.92
CA ARG A 68 4.24 -1.12 -1.61
C ARG A 68 4.68 -0.97 -3.06
N CYS A 69 3.75 -1.11 -3.98
CA CYS A 69 4.00 -1.14 -5.40
C CYS A 69 3.23 -0.02 -6.10
N PHE A 70 3.90 0.72 -6.98
CA PHE A 70 3.37 1.91 -7.64
C PHE A 70 3.13 1.61 -9.12
N VAL A 71 1.89 1.77 -9.57
CA VAL A 71 1.48 1.54 -10.96
C VAL A 71 1.08 2.86 -11.58
N LYS A 72 1.69 3.17 -12.72
CA LYS A 72 1.40 4.34 -13.53
C LYS A 72 1.24 3.93 -14.98
N ASP A 73 0.16 4.38 -15.61
CA ASP A 73 -0.18 4.07 -17.01
C ASP A 73 -0.14 2.56 -17.31
N SER A 74 -0.63 1.75 -16.36
CA SER A 74 -0.65 0.27 -16.38
C SER A 74 0.72 -0.42 -16.34
N VAL A 75 1.77 0.32 -15.98
CA VAL A 75 3.14 -0.17 -15.79
C VAL A 75 3.51 -0.12 -14.31
N LEU A 76 4.10 -1.19 -13.78
CA LEU A 76 4.70 -1.20 -12.45
C LEU A 76 6.00 -0.38 -12.51
N ILE A 77 5.99 0.81 -11.92
CA ILE A 77 7.12 1.76 -12.02
C ILE A 77 8.05 1.70 -10.80
N GLY A 78 7.54 1.27 -9.64
CA GLY A 78 8.32 1.27 -8.41
C GLY A 78 7.82 0.28 -7.37
N ILE A 79 8.75 -0.17 -6.53
CA ILE A 79 8.52 -1.04 -5.38
C ILE A 79 9.26 -0.43 -4.18
N SER A 80 8.61 -0.34 -3.03
CA SER A 80 9.18 0.15 -1.78
C SER A 80 8.99 -0.87 -0.65
N GLN A 81 10.02 -1.08 0.16
CA GLN A 81 9.89 -1.76 1.46
C GLN A 81 8.87 -1.03 2.34
N ARG A 82 7.88 -1.77 2.87
CA ARG A 82 6.78 -1.14 3.64
C ARG A 82 7.22 -0.62 5.00
N ASP A 83 8.02 -1.39 5.73
CA ASP A 83 8.65 -0.97 6.98
C ASP A 83 10.04 -0.37 6.71
N TYR A 84 10.06 0.84 6.18
CA TYR A 84 11.28 1.55 5.82
C TYR A 84 12.09 2.06 7.04
N THR A 85 11.66 1.77 8.27
CA THR A 85 12.40 2.18 9.48
C THR A 85 13.40 1.14 9.94
N HIS A 86 13.37 -0.07 9.36
CA HIS A 86 14.25 -1.17 9.71
C HIS A 86 15.08 -1.64 8.52
N TYR A 87 16.33 -2.02 8.81
CA TYR A 87 17.21 -2.69 7.87
C TYR A 87 17.01 -4.21 7.94
N TYR A 88 16.79 -4.84 6.78
CA TYR A 88 16.68 -6.29 6.66
C TYR A 88 17.66 -6.82 5.62
N TYR A 89 18.76 -7.43 6.07
CA TYR A 89 19.84 -7.90 5.20
C TYR A 89 19.35 -8.84 4.07
N HIS A 90 18.35 -9.67 4.36
CA HIS A 90 17.85 -10.66 3.41
C HIS A 90 17.09 -10.02 2.23
N ILE A 91 16.61 -8.77 2.37
CA ILE A 91 15.98 -8.04 1.25
C ILE A 91 17.04 -7.74 0.20
N GLN A 92 18.23 -7.30 0.63
CA GLN A 92 19.37 -7.05 -0.26
C GLN A 92 19.82 -8.35 -0.95
N GLU A 93 19.95 -9.45 -0.21
CA GLU A 93 20.34 -10.74 -0.80
C GLU A 93 19.32 -11.27 -1.82
N GLN A 94 18.04 -10.93 -1.66
CA GLN A 94 16.95 -11.42 -2.49
C GLN A 94 16.40 -10.38 -3.47
N GLU A 95 17.07 -9.24 -3.64
CA GLU A 95 16.58 -8.08 -4.40
C GLU A 95 15.97 -8.49 -5.75
N ALA A 96 16.75 -9.19 -6.58
CA ALA A 96 16.31 -9.64 -7.90
C ALA A 96 15.11 -10.61 -7.84
N ASN A 97 15.07 -11.51 -6.87
CA ASN A 97 13.94 -12.44 -6.71
C ASN A 97 12.67 -11.70 -6.23
N ILE A 98 12.80 -10.71 -5.35
CA ILE A 98 11.66 -9.90 -4.87
C ILE A 98 11.04 -9.14 -6.03
N VAL A 99 11.88 -8.45 -6.81
CA VAL A 99 11.45 -7.71 -8.00
C VAL A 99 10.78 -8.63 -9.01
N GLN A 100 11.37 -9.78 -9.31
CA GLN A 100 10.80 -10.76 -10.23
C GLN A 100 9.46 -11.30 -9.76
N ASP A 101 9.36 -11.72 -8.49
CA ASP A 101 8.14 -12.32 -7.94
C ASP A 101 6.98 -11.31 -7.93
N ILE A 102 7.25 -10.07 -7.52
CA ILE A 102 6.25 -8.99 -7.50
C ILE A 102 5.84 -8.59 -8.92
N SER A 103 6.80 -8.48 -9.84
CA SER A 103 6.50 -8.14 -11.24
C SER A 103 5.65 -9.23 -11.90
N THR A 104 6.01 -10.50 -11.69
CA THR A 104 5.23 -11.66 -12.18
C THR A 104 3.82 -11.64 -11.60
N PHE A 105 3.70 -11.48 -10.28
CA PHE A 105 2.40 -11.34 -9.63
C PHE A 105 1.58 -10.17 -10.18
N PHE A 106 2.21 -9.02 -10.42
CA PHE A 106 1.54 -7.88 -11.02
C PHE A 106 0.98 -8.25 -12.41
N HIS A 107 1.80 -8.79 -13.31
CA HIS A 107 1.37 -9.14 -14.67
C HIS A 107 0.30 -10.22 -14.72
N GLU A 108 0.40 -11.25 -13.89
CA GLU A 108 -0.52 -12.40 -13.92
C GLU A 108 -1.80 -12.16 -13.12
N CYS A 109 -1.69 -11.45 -11.98
CA CYS A 109 -2.76 -11.40 -10.99
C CYS A 109 -3.38 -10.02 -10.78
N VAL A 110 -2.73 -8.92 -11.17
CA VAL A 110 -3.20 -7.56 -10.83
C VAL A 110 -3.48 -6.72 -12.08
N LYS A 111 -2.57 -6.74 -13.06
CA LYS A 111 -2.67 -5.98 -14.31
C LYS A 111 -4.00 -6.31 -14.99
N SER A 112 -4.64 -5.27 -15.54
CA SER A 112 -5.91 -5.36 -16.27
C SER A 112 -7.16 -5.73 -15.44
N LYS A 113 -7.04 -5.97 -14.13
CA LYS A 113 -8.20 -6.22 -13.25
C LYS A 113 -8.85 -4.94 -12.71
N PHE A 114 -8.20 -3.79 -12.94
CA PHE A 114 -8.66 -2.49 -12.48
C PHE A 114 -8.93 -1.57 -13.66
N VAL A 115 -9.98 -0.75 -13.53
CA VAL A 115 -10.37 0.25 -14.55
C VAL A 115 -9.36 1.40 -14.59
N SER A 116 -8.77 1.75 -13.45
CA SER A 116 -7.74 2.78 -13.37
C SER A 116 -6.39 2.26 -13.89
N SER A 117 -5.72 3.06 -14.71
CA SER A 117 -4.34 2.81 -15.14
C SER A 117 -3.30 3.27 -14.11
N LYS A 118 -3.72 3.98 -13.05
CA LYS A 118 -2.85 4.47 -11.97
C LYS A 118 -3.39 4.05 -10.62
N TYR A 119 -2.59 3.32 -9.85
CA TYR A 119 -2.95 2.88 -8.51
C TYR A 119 -1.70 2.44 -7.73
N VAL A 120 -1.88 2.29 -6.42
CA VAL A 120 -0.88 1.70 -5.53
C VAL A 120 -1.45 0.40 -5.01
N PHE A 121 -0.63 -0.64 -4.89
CA PHE A 121 -1.04 -1.87 -4.25
C PHE A 121 0.02 -2.35 -3.27
N ASP A 122 -0.42 -2.91 -2.16
CA ASP A 122 0.45 -3.47 -1.13
C ASP A 122 0.44 -4.98 -1.26
N VAL A 123 1.60 -5.61 -1.12
CA VAL A 123 1.77 -7.06 -1.14
C VAL A 123 2.58 -7.53 0.05
N TYR A 124 2.43 -8.80 0.38
CA TYR A 124 3.45 -9.51 1.14
C TYR A 124 3.96 -10.73 0.38
N ARG A 125 5.27 -10.95 0.44
CA ARG A 125 5.98 -12.06 -0.20
C ARG A 125 6.43 -13.06 0.87
N LYS A 126 5.59 -14.06 1.14
CA LYS A 126 5.86 -15.05 2.20
C LYS A 126 7.17 -15.81 1.99
N ARG A 127 7.48 -16.13 0.73
CA ARG A 127 8.70 -16.79 0.26
C ARG A 127 8.79 -16.61 -1.25
N LYS A 128 9.86 -17.11 -1.87
CA LYS A 128 10.00 -17.12 -3.32
C LYS A 128 8.75 -17.67 -4.03
N ASP A 129 8.36 -16.99 -5.10
CA ASP A 129 7.20 -17.29 -5.95
C ASP A 129 5.83 -17.24 -5.23
N THR A 130 5.79 -16.78 -3.96
CA THR A 130 4.57 -16.73 -3.15
C THR A 130 4.27 -15.30 -2.70
N VAL A 131 3.58 -14.56 -3.57
CA VAL A 131 3.13 -13.19 -3.34
C VAL A 131 1.61 -13.15 -3.13
N LYS A 132 1.15 -12.32 -2.21
CA LYS A 132 -0.28 -12.05 -2.04
C LYS A 132 -0.57 -10.56 -1.91
N LEU A 133 -1.69 -10.15 -2.49
CA LEU A 133 -2.24 -8.81 -2.35
C LEU A 133 -2.73 -8.57 -0.91
N LEU A 134 -2.32 -7.46 -0.33
CA LEU A 134 -2.78 -6.95 0.95
C LEU A 134 -3.81 -5.84 0.77
N ASP A 135 -3.49 -4.80 0.00
CA ASP A 135 -4.37 -3.65 -0.10
C ASP A 135 -4.21 -2.92 -1.43
N ILE A 136 -5.17 -2.06 -1.77
CA ILE A 136 -5.12 -1.21 -2.96
C ILE A 136 -5.51 0.20 -2.56
N ASN A 137 -4.69 1.15 -2.98
CA ASN A 137 -4.80 2.55 -2.64
C ASN A 137 -4.77 3.43 -3.90
N PRO A 138 -5.39 4.64 -3.86
CA PRO A 138 -5.27 5.60 -4.95
C PRO A 138 -3.81 6.00 -5.21
N PHE A 139 -3.48 6.27 -6.46
CA PHE A 139 -2.18 6.86 -6.84
C PHE A 139 -2.20 8.37 -6.61
N GLY A 140 -1.56 8.84 -5.55
CA GLY A 140 -1.40 10.25 -5.24
C GLY A 140 -1.10 10.52 -3.77
N VAL A 141 -0.91 11.81 -3.44
CA VAL A 141 -0.40 12.32 -2.15
C VAL A 141 -1.15 11.88 -0.89
N HIS A 142 -2.36 11.31 -1.01
CA HIS A 142 -3.11 10.74 0.10
C HIS A 142 -2.65 9.33 0.51
N THR A 143 -1.84 8.70 -0.33
CA THR A 143 -1.18 7.43 -0.06
C THR A 143 0.28 7.71 0.28
N ASP A 144 0.76 7.18 1.41
CA ASP A 144 2.16 7.32 1.80
C ASP A 144 3.10 6.71 0.73
N ALA A 145 4.07 7.51 0.25
CA ALA A 145 5.03 7.10 -0.79
C ALA A 145 6.26 6.37 -0.22
N LEU A 146 6.42 6.34 1.10
CA LEU A 146 7.47 5.59 1.81
C LEU A 146 8.89 6.03 1.39
N LEU A 147 9.63 5.17 0.70
CA LEU A 147 10.99 5.44 0.21
C LEU A 147 11.01 6.23 -1.12
N PHE A 148 9.87 6.73 -1.56
CA PHE A 148 9.73 7.59 -2.71
C PHE A 148 9.10 8.94 -2.35
N ASP A 149 9.31 9.92 -3.21
CA ASP A 149 8.55 11.16 -3.25
C ASP A 149 7.47 11.09 -4.35
N TRP A 150 6.33 11.77 -4.13
CA TRP A 150 5.28 11.79 -5.15
C TRP A 150 5.69 12.55 -6.41
N GLU A 151 6.54 13.58 -6.29
CA GLU A 151 7.02 14.34 -7.44
C GLU A 151 7.89 13.49 -8.37
N GLU A 152 8.77 12.65 -7.82
CA GLU A 152 9.56 11.72 -8.63
C GLU A 152 8.71 10.61 -9.22
N LEU A 153 7.76 10.01 -8.47
CA LEU A 153 6.87 8.96 -8.99
C LEU A 153 6.02 9.48 -10.16
N ASN A 154 5.60 10.75 -10.11
CA ASN A 154 4.90 11.40 -11.20
C ASN A 154 5.81 11.68 -12.41
N SER A 155 7.11 11.85 -12.18
CA SER A 155 8.10 12.13 -13.22
C SER A 155 8.65 10.86 -13.88
N LEU A 156 8.58 9.70 -13.22
CA LEU A 156 9.01 8.41 -13.77
C LEU A 156 8.23 8.08 -15.06
N GLU A 157 8.97 7.66 -16.10
CA GLU A 157 8.38 7.21 -17.35
C GLU A 157 7.79 5.81 -17.20
N ALA A 158 6.53 5.65 -17.60
CA ALA A 158 5.87 4.35 -17.67
C ALA A 158 6.14 3.72 -19.04
N CYS A 159 7.27 3.03 -19.17
CA CYS A 159 7.62 2.33 -20.40
C CYS A 159 7.70 0.82 -20.15
N GLU A 160 6.91 0.04 -20.90
CA GLU A 160 6.93 -1.43 -20.79
C GLU A 160 8.27 -2.04 -21.24
N ASN A 161 9.06 -1.30 -22.01
CA ASN A 161 10.33 -1.76 -22.58
C ASN A 161 11.56 -1.26 -21.80
N SER A 162 11.39 -0.39 -20.79
CA SER A 162 12.53 0.29 -20.14
C SER A 162 13.17 -0.47 -18.98
N GLY A 163 12.65 -1.65 -18.60
CA GLY A 163 13.28 -2.55 -17.63
C GLY A 163 12.40 -2.90 -16.42
N PHE A 164 13.05 -3.43 -15.39
CA PHE A 164 12.42 -3.77 -14.11
C PHE A 164 12.03 -2.50 -13.34
N PRO A 165 10.99 -2.56 -12.47
CA PRO A 165 10.62 -1.42 -11.64
C PRO A 165 11.76 -1.00 -10.71
N GLU A 166 11.81 0.28 -10.38
CA GLU A 166 12.77 0.78 -9.38
C GLU A 166 12.41 0.20 -8.00
N PHE A 167 13.35 -0.52 -7.39
CA PHE A 167 13.14 -1.10 -6.06
C PHE A 167 13.96 -0.38 -5.01
N ARG A 168 13.28 0.21 -4.02
CA ARG A 168 13.88 0.89 -2.88
C ARG A 168 13.61 0.15 -1.58
N TYR A 169 14.67 -0.06 -0.83
CA TYR A 169 14.67 -0.69 0.49
C TYR A 169 15.80 -0.08 1.34
N MET A 170 15.75 -0.31 2.64
CA MET A 170 16.78 0.19 3.55
C MET A 170 18.07 -0.59 3.33
N LYS A 171 19.14 0.11 2.93
CA LYS A 171 20.45 -0.49 2.62
C LYS A 171 21.41 -0.55 3.80
N GLU A 172 21.19 0.28 4.81
CA GLU A 172 22.08 0.38 5.96
C GLU A 172 21.27 0.35 7.26
N ASN A 173 21.90 -0.21 8.29
CA ASN A 173 21.37 -0.19 9.65
C ASN A 173 21.63 1.18 10.28
N HIS A 174 20.86 2.18 9.85
CA HIS A 174 20.69 3.39 10.64
C HIS A 174 19.75 2.98 11.78
N GLY A 175 20.24 2.97 13.03
CA GLY A 175 19.41 2.64 14.19
C GLY A 175 18.12 3.48 14.26
N VAL A 176 17.23 3.18 15.22
CA VAL A 176 15.86 3.73 15.30
C VAL A 176 15.80 5.23 14.96
N GLN A 177 15.28 5.53 13.77
CA GLN A 177 14.98 6.89 13.36
C GLN A 177 13.61 7.29 13.95
N PRO A 178 13.48 8.50 14.53
CA PRO A 178 12.17 9.00 14.92
C PRO A 178 11.28 9.11 13.67
N SER A 179 10.01 8.72 13.80
CA SER A 179 9.05 8.93 12.72
C SER A 179 8.97 10.43 12.38
N PRO A 180 8.93 10.82 11.09
CA PRO A 180 8.70 12.21 10.71
C PRO A 180 7.43 12.73 11.40
N ILE A 181 7.53 13.92 12.00
CA ILE A 181 6.43 14.60 12.70
C ILE A 181 5.37 15.04 11.70
#